data_AF-A0A9C8EYV3-F1
#
_entry.id   AF-A0A9C8EYV3-F1
#
_cell.length_a   1.000
_cell.length_b   1.000
_cell.length_c   1.000
_cell.angle_alpha   90.00
_cell.angle_beta   90.00
_cell.angle_gamma   90.00
#
_symmetry.space_group_name_H-M   'P 1'
#
loop_
_entity.id
_entity.type
_entity.pdbx_description
1 polymer ?
#
loop_
_entity_poly.entity_id
_entity_poly.type
_entity_poly.pdbx_seq_one_letter_code
_entity_poly.pdbx_strand_id
1 'polypeptide(L)'
;MLDYYRILEVHTDASFEVIEKAHKVLCLKYHPDKHTEERQKWAHEKMHAINEAYRILSDPINRKQYNEQRKMMMWNIFLEDGLIGLAKILLQ
;
A
#
# COMPACT_ATOMS: atom_id res chain seq x y z
N MET A 1 -3.35 -1.88 -9.79
CA MET A 1 -2.53 -0.72 -9.35
C MET A 1 -2.10 -0.98 -7.91
N LEU A 2 -0.86 -0.71 -7.54
CA LEU A 2 -0.35 -0.96 -6.18
C LEU A 2 -1.01 0.03 -5.19
N ASP A 3 -1.89 -0.47 -4.33
CA ASP A 3 -2.47 0.33 -3.25
C ASP A 3 -1.50 0.30 -2.05
N TYR A 4 -0.89 1.45 -1.74
CA TYR A 4 0.12 1.56 -0.67
C TYR A 4 -0.46 1.22 0.71
N TYR A 5 -1.75 1.48 0.93
CA TYR A 5 -2.42 1.10 2.18
C TYR A 5 -2.54 -0.42 2.28
N ARG A 6 -2.84 -1.10 1.16
CA ARG A 6 -2.86 -2.57 1.10
C ARG A 6 -1.47 -3.18 1.30
N ILE A 7 -0.42 -2.58 0.72
CA ILE A 7 0.95 -3.06 0.90
C ILE A 7 1.36 -3.00 2.37
N LEU A 8 0.96 -1.94 3.07
CA LEU A 8 1.19 -1.81 4.51
C LEU A 8 0.17 -2.58 5.36
N GLU A 9 -0.77 -3.30 4.76
CA GLU A 9 -1.84 -4.04 5.46
C GLU A 9 -2.65 -3.14 6.43
N VAL A 10 -2.89 -1.88 6.06
CA VAL A 10 -3.63 -0.89 6.87
C VAL A 10 -4.85 -0.33 6.14
N HIS A 11 -5.79 0.24 6.90
CA HIS A 11 -6.93 0.96 6.35
C HIS A 11 -6.49 2.30 5.72
N THR A 12 -7.24 2.83 4.75
CA THR A 12 -6.96 4.13 4.10
C THR A 12 -6.99 5.30 5.09
N ASP A 13 -7.78 5.15 6.14
CA ASP A 13 -7.95 6.14 7.22
C ASP A 13 -6.95 5.93 8.38
N ALA A 14 -5.97 5.05 8.22
CA ALA A 14 -4.96 4.79 9.24
C ALA A 14 -4.22 6.09 9.64
N SER A 15 -4.02 6.29 10.95
CA SER A 15 -3.20 7.38 11.45
C SER A 15 -1.72 7.16 11.07
N PHE A 16 -0.92 8.22 11.12
CA PHE A 16 0.53 8.12 10.91
C PHE A 16 1.17 7.08 11.84
N GLU A 17 0.77 7.04 13.11
CA GLU A 17 1.26 6.07 14.09
C GLU A 17 0.96 4.61 13.70
N VAL A 18 -0.21 4.36 13.12
CA VAL A 18 -0.59 3.02 12.63
C VAL A 18 0.26 2.64 11.42
N ILE A 19 0.49 3.58 10.49
CA ILE A 19 1.36 3.39 9.32
C ILE A 19 2.80 3.07 9.74
N GLU A 20 3.34 3.81 10.71
CA GLU A 20 4.69 3.59 11.24
C GLU A 20 4.82 2.23 11.93
N LYS A 21 3.85 1.86 12.76
CA LYS A 21 3.84 0.54 13.43
C LYS A 21 3.72 -0.61 12.43
N ALA A 22 2.86 -0.48 11.43
CA ALA A 22 2.68 -1.48 10.38
C ALA A 22 3.97 -1.68 9.58
N HIS A 23 4.63 -0.59 9.18
CA HIS A 23 5.94 -0.65 8.51
C HIS A 23 6.97 -1.42 9.32
N LYS A 24 7.12 -1.10 10.62
CA LYS A 24 8.06 -1.80 11.52
C LYS A 24 7.76 -3.30 11.61
N VAL A 25 6.50 -3.67 11.79
CA VAL A 25 6.08 -5.08 11.88
C VAL A 25 6.35 -5.83 10.56
N LEU A 26 6.05 -5.21 9.43
CA LEU A 26 6.26 -5.83 8.12
C LEU A 26 7.74 -5.97 7.77
N CYS A 27 8.58 -4.98 8.08
CA CYS A 27 10.03 -5.11 7.90
C CYS A 27 10.60 -6.28 8.73
N LEU A 28 10.11 -6.48 9.96
CA LEU A 28 10.50 -7.63 10.79
C LEU A 28 9.97 -8.97 10.29
N LYS A 29 8.86 -8.97 9.55
CA LYS A 29 8.25 -10.16 8.91
C LYS A 29 9.00 -10.56 7.65
N TYR A 30 9.49 -9.59 6.88
CA TYR A 30 10.16 -9.79 5.58
C TYR A 30 11.69 -9.65 5.63
N HIS A 31 12.29 -9.59 6.83
CA HIS A 31 13.74 -9.52 6.98
C HIS A 31 14.44 -10.75 6.36
N PRO A 32 15.50 -10.58 5.54
CA PRO A 32 16.16 -11.68 4.83
C PRO A 32 16.65 -12.80 5.75
N ASP A 33 17.11 -12.48 6.97
CA ASP A 33 17.56 -13.46 7.97
C ASP A 33 16.48 -14.46 8.42
N LYS A 34 15.20 -14.16 8.19
CA LYS A 34 14.08 -15.05 8.58
C LYS A 34 13.59 -15.95 7.43
N HIS A 35 14.19 -15.84 6.23
CA HIS A 35 13.73 -16.53 5.04
C HIS A 35 14.81 -17.41 4.43
N THR A 36 14.40 -18.55 3.90
CA THR A 36 15.28 -19.46 3.13
C THR A 36 15.77 -18.78 1.86
N GLU A 37 16.90 -19.22 1.29
CA GLU A 37 17.49 -18.64 0.06
C GLU A 37 16.47 -18.53 -1.09
N GLU A 38 15.62 -19.54 -1.26
CA GLU A 38 14.54 -19.55 -2.27
C GLU A 38 13.50 -18.44 -2.05
N ARG A 39 13.27 -18.03 -0.80
CA ARG A 39 12.30 -16.99 -0.42
C ARG A 39 12.92 -15.61 -0.24
N GLN A 40 14.25 -15.49 -0.28
CA GLN A 40 14.93 -14.20 -0.13
C GLN A 40 14.52 -13.21 -1.22
N LYS A 41 14.38 -13.67 -2.48
CA LYS A 41 13.94 -12.80 -3.58
C LYS A 41 12.54 -12.24 -3.33
N TRP A 42 11.59 -13.09 -2.93
CA TRP A 42 10.23 -12.68 -2.59
C TRP A 42 10.19 -11.74 -1.39
N ALA A 43 10.98 -12.02 -0.35
CA ALA A 43 11.09 -11.17 0.83
C ALA A 43 11.67 -9.79 0.48
N HIS A 44 12.69 -9.74 -0.39
CA HIS A 44 13.29 -8.50 -0.88
C HIS A 44 12.29 -7.66 -1.70
N GLU A 45 11.55 -8.28 -2.62
CA GLU A 45 10.51 -7.59 -3.41
C GLU A 45 9.40 -7.03 -2.50
N LYS A 46 8.96 -7.80 -1.51
CA LYS A 46 7.98 -7.33 -0.51
C LYS A 46 8.52 -6.18 0.31
N MET A 47 9.75 -6.29 0.81
CA MET A 47 10.39 -5.24 1.60
C MET A 47 10.57 -3.94 0.80
N HIS A 48 10.93 -4.05 -0.49
CA HIS A 48 10.99 -2.90 -1.38
C HIS A 48 9.62 -2.21 -1.53
N ALA A 49 8.55 -2.98 -1.76
CA ALA A 49 7.20 -2.44 -1.85
C ALA A 49 6.74 -1.77 -0.54
N ILE A 50 7.06 -2.38 0.61
CA ILE A 50 6.75 -1.84 1.95
C ILE A 50 7.45 -0.51 2.18
N ASN A 51 8.73 -0.41 1.83
CA ASN A 51 9.52 0.82 1.98
C ASN A 51 8.99 1.94 1.07
N GLU A 52 8.61 1.63 -0.16
CA GLU A 52 8.03 2.61 -1.08
C GLU A 52 6.65 3.09 -0.61
N ALA A 53 5.80 2.17 -0.14
CA ALA A 53 4.51 2.52 0.44
C ALA A 53 4.67 3.44 1.66
N TYR A 54 5.61 3.12 2.55
CA TYR A 54 5.91 3.96 3.70
C TYR A 54 6.45 5.33 3.30
N ARG A 55 7.34 5.42 2.30
CA ARG A 55 7.90 6.69 1.80
C ARG A 55 6.80 7.67 1.35
N ILE A 56 5.76 7.17 0.69
CA ILE A 56 4.64 7.99 0.23
C ILE A 56 3.65 8.30 1.36
N LEU A 57 3.32 7.31 2.19
CA LEU A 57 2.26 7.45 3.20
C LEU A 57 2.73 8.13 4.50
N SER A 58 4.03 8.15 4.77
CA SER A 58 4.61 8.80 5.95
C SER A 58 4.66 10.32 5.82
N ASP A 59 4.87 10.84 4.61
CA ASP A 59 4.90 12.27 4.34
C ASP A 59 3.48 12.80 4.09
N PRO A 60 3.01 13.83 4.82
CA PRO A 60 1.64 14.31 4.72
C PRO A 60 1.32 14.94 3.35
N ILE A 61 2.31 15.55 2.68
CA ILE A 61 2.13 16.17 1.36
C ILE A 61 2.01 15.08 0.30
N ASN A 62 2.92 14.12 0.30
CA ASN A 62 2.90 12.98 -0.62
C ASN A 62 1.65 12.12 -0.41
N ARG A 63 1.26 11.87 0.84
CA ARG A 63 0.04 11.13 1.18
C ARG A 63 -1.20 11.85 0.64
N LYS A 64 -1.26 13.18 0.77
CA LYS A 64 -2.38 13.97 0.23
C LYS A 64 -2.46 13.86 -1.30
N GLN A 65 -1.34 14.06 -1.99
CA GLN A 65 -1.28 13.93 -3.45
C GLN A 65 -1.67 12.53 -3.92
N TYR A 66 -1.18 11.49 -3.24
CA TYR A 66 -1.54 10.11 -3.50
C TYR A 66 -3.04 9.87 -3.31
N ASN A 67 -3.63 10.37 -2.22
CA ASN A 67 -5.06 10.25 -1.95
C ASN A 67 -5.90 10.97 -3.01
N GLU A 68 -5.48 12.15 -3.48
CA GLU A 68 -6.15 12.89 -4.55
C GLU A 68 -6.08 12.14 -5.89
N GLN A 69 -4.91 11.64 -6.28
CA GLN A 69 -4.73 10.83 -7.48
C GLN A 69 -5.57 9.56 -7.43
N ARG A 70 -5.59 8.87 -6.29
CA ARG A 70 -6.41 7.67 -6.06
C ARG A 70 -7.90 7.99 -6.17
N LYS A 71 -8.35 9.12 -5.61
CA LYS A 71 -9.74 9.58 -5.73
C LYS A 71 -10.11 9.91 -7.18
N MET A 72 -9.24 10.61 -7.91
CA MET A 72 -9.44 10.90 -9.34
C MET A 72 -9.51 9.62 -10.17
N MET A 73 -8.61 8.67 -9.94
CA MET A 73 -8.64 7.39 -10.63
C MET A 73 -9.96 6.65 -10.38
N MET A 74 -10.39 6.61 -9.12
CA MET A 74 -11.65 5.96 -8.76
C MET A 74 -12.84 6.65 -9.43
N TRP A 75 -12.82 7.98 -9.52
CA TRP A 75 -13.84 8.75 -10.25
C TRP A 75 -13.85 8.41 -11.75
N ASN A 76 -12.68 8.32 -12.39
CA ASN A 76 -12.61 7.98 -13.81
C ASN A 76 -13.19 6.59 -14.08
N ILE A 77 -12.88 5.61 -13.23
CA ILE A 77 -13.40 4.25 -13.35
C ILE A 77 -14.92 4.22 -13.13
N PHE A 78 -15.43 5.04 -12.21
CA PHE A 78 -16.86 5.21 -12.06
C PHE A 78 -17.52 5.80 -13.31
N LEU A 79 -16.89 6.78 -13.96
CA LEU A 79 -17.43 7.37 -15.19
C LEU A 79 -17.41 6.39 -16.37
N GLU A 80 -16.40 5.53 -16.45
CA GLU A 80 -16.24 4.55 -17.54
C GLU A 80 -17.09 3.28 -17.33
N ASP A 81 -16.99 2.66 -16.15
CA ASP A 81 -17.52 1.34 -15.85
C ASP A 81 -18.68 1.34 -14.83
N GLY A 82 -19.09 2.53 -14.36
CA GLY A 82 -20.13 2.69 -13.36
C GLY A 82 -19.79 2.08 -11.99
N LEU A 83 -20.82 1.77 -11.21
CA LEU A 83 -20.67 1.21 -9.86
C LEU A 83 -20.03 -0.20 -9.86
N ILE A 84 -20.17 -0.95 -10.95
CA ILE A 84 -19.60 -2.31 -11.07
C ILE A 84 -18.06 -2.24 -11.13
N GLY A 85 -17.51 -1.28 -11.89
CA GLY A 85 -16.07 -1.04 -11.96
C GLY A 85 -15.48 -0.65 -10.60
N LEU A 86 -16.16 0.27 -9.90
CA LEU A 86 -15.78 0.65 -8.54
C LEU A 86 -15.76 -0.53 -7.56
N ALA A 87 -16.81 -1.35 -7.57
CA ALA A 87 -16.94 -2.48 -6.65
C ALA A 87 -15.80 -3.49 -6.82
N LYS A 88 -15.36 -3.76 -8.06
CA LYS A 88 -14.23 -4.66 -8.33
C LYS A 88 -12.92 -4.20 -7.69
N ILE A 89 -12.71 -2.89 -7.57
CA ILE A 89 -11.48 -2.32 -7.00
C ILE A 89 -11.53 -2.29 -5.48
N LEU A 90 -12.69 -1.94 -4.93
CA LEU A 90 -12.89 -1.82 -3.49
C LEU A 90 -12.96 -3.18 -2.77
N LEU A 91 -13.41 -4.25 -3.46
CA LEU A 91 -13.60 -5.58 -2.87
C LEU A 91 -12.43 -6.57 -3.06
N GLN A 92 -11.34 -6.16 -3.73
CA GLN A 92 -10.09 -6.95 -3.85
C GLN A 92 -9.09 -6.59 -2.74
#